data_AF-A0A957SHG7-F1
#
_entry.id   AF-A0A957SHG7-F1
#
_cell.length_a   1.000
_cell.length_b   1.000
_cell.length_c   1.000
_cell.angle_alpha   90.00
_cell.angle_beta   90.00
_cell.angle_gamma   90.00
#
_symmetry.space_group_name_H-M   'P 1'
#
loop_
_entity.id
_entity.type
_entity.pdbx_description
1 polymer ?
#
loop_
_entity_poly.entity_id
_entity_poly.type
_entity_poly.pdbx_seq_one_letter_code
_entity_poly.pdbx_strand_id
1 'polypeptide(L)' 'MAKFWLRPVSFAKNRGFSENELNRIVRLVIKNEEKLFEAWNEYFST' A
#
# COMPACT_ATOMS: atom_id res chain seq x y z
N MET A 1 -7.57 -4.79 9.15
CA MET A 1 -6.28 -4.11 8.86
C MET A 1 -5.62 -4.77 7.66
N ALA A 2 -5.30 -3.99 6.63
CA ALA A 2 -4.61 -4.44 5.43
C ALA A 2 -3.22 -3.78 5.34
N LYS A 3 -2.18 -4.57 5.13
CA LYS A 3 -0.79 -4.13 4.98
C LYS A 3 -0.32 -4.44 3.56
N PHE A 4 0.36 -3.48 2.94
CA PHE A 4 0.89 -3.57 1.58
C PHE A 4 2.38 -3.22 1.57
N TRP A 5 3.12 -3.86 0.68
CA TRP A 5 4.43 -3.38 0.24
C TRP A 5 4.23 -2.29 -0.80
N LEU A 6 5.11 -1.28 -0.82
CA LEU A 6 5.05 -0.19 -1.80
C LEU A 6 5.88 -0.48 -3.06
N ARG A 7 6.95 -1.29 -2.97
CA ARG A 7 7.76 -1.67 -4.14
C ARG A 7 8.23 -3.13 -4.05
N PRO A 8 7.78 -4.02 -4.96
CA PRO A 8 6.60 -3.84 -5.82
C PRO A 8 5.32 -3.76 -4.98
N VAL A 9 4.31 -2.99 -5.44
CA VAL A 9 3.00 -2.92 -4.76
C VAL A 9 2.39 -4.30 -4.68
N SER A 10 2.42 -4.87 -3.48
CA SER A 10 1.98 -6.24 -3.25
C SER A 10 1.35 -6.37 -1.88
N PHE A 11 0.48 -7.35 -1.80
CA PHE A 11 -0.32 -7.58 -0.61
C PHE A 11 0.50 -8.36 0.43
N ALA A 12 0.65 -7.80 1.64
CA ALA A 12 1.46 -8.40 2.70
C ALA A 12 0.61 -9.09 3.78
N LYS A 13 -0.52 -8.49 4.18
CA LYS A 13 -1.42 -9.05 5.21
C LYS A 13 -2.81 -8.45 5.12
N ASN A 14 -3.85 -9.26 5.25
CA ASN A 14 -5.26 -8.86 5.27
C ASN A 14 -5.89 -9.49 6.50
N ARG A 15 -6.46 -8.66 7.35
CA ARG A 15 -7.47 -9.10 8.32
C ARG A 15 -8.76 -8.33 8.07
N GLY A 16 -9.75 -9.04 7.53
CA GLY A 16 -11.14 -8.59 7.50
C GLY A 16 -11.62 -7.83 6.25
N PHE A 17 -10.79 -7.66 5.22
CA PHE A 17 -11.25 -7.10 3.94
C PHE A 17 -11.63 -8.21 2.96
N SER A 18 -12.66 -8.00 2.16
CA SER A 18 -12.95 -8.86 1.01
C SER A 18 -11.93 -8.64 -0.12
N GLU A 19 -11.81 -9.60 -1.05
CA GLU A 19 -10.94 -9.46 -2.23
C GLU A 19 -11.31 -8.22 -3.08
N ASN A 20 -12.59 -7.89 -3.17
CA ASN A 20 -13.05 -6.71 -3.92
C ASN A 20 -12.56 -5.40 -3.29
N GLU A 21 -12.62 -5.30 -1.97
CA GLU A 21 -12.09 -4.13 -1.25
C GLU A 21 -10.56 -4.06 -1.35
N LEU A 22 -9.87 -5.20 -1.21
CA LEU A 22 -8.43 -5.27 -1.41
C LEU A 22 -8.02 -4.80 -2.81
N ASN A 23 -8.71 -5.25 -3.86
CA ASN A 23 -8.45 -4.83 -5.23
C ASN A 23 -8.65 -3.33 -5.42
N ARG A 24 -9.66 -2.73 -4.76
CA ARG A 24 -9.87 -1.28 -4.79
C ARG A 24 -8.73 -0.54 -4.06
N ILE A 25 -8.30 -1.04 -2.91
CA ILE A 25 -7.19 -0.46 -2.14
C ILE A 25 -5.89 -0.56 -2.93
N VAL A 26 -5.58 -1.72 -3.52
CA VAL A 26 -4.38 -1.93 -4.35
C VAL A 26 -4.34 -0.93 -5.51
N ARG A 27 -5.45 -0.71 -6.21
CA ARG A 27 -5.52 0.29 -7.29
C ARG A 27 -5.21 1.71 -6.79
N LEU A 28 -5.68 2.06 -5.60
CA LEU A 28 -5.39 3.36 -4.98
C LEU A 28 -3.93 3.48 -4.55
N VAL A 29 -3.34 2.40 -4.01
CA VAL A 29 -1.93 2.36 -3.62
C VAL A 29 -1.05 2.48 -4.86
N ILE A 30 -1.32 1.74 -5.95
CA ILE A 30 -0.59 1.84 -7.22
C ILE A 30 -0.67 3.26 -7.79
N LYS A 31 -1.87 3.86 -7.81
CA LYS A 31 -2.05 5.22 -8.32
C LYS A 31 -1.23 6.27 -7.56
N ASN A 32 -0.94 6.02 -6.29
CA ASN A 32 -0.19 6.94 -5.43
C ASN A 32 1.16 6.33 -4.99
N GLU A 33 1.68 5.34 -5.72
CA GLU A 33 2.86 4.57 -5.31
C GLU A 33 4.04 5.49 -5.04
N GLU A 34 4.31 6.42 -5.98
CA GLU A 34 5.40 7.39 -5.90
C GLU A 34 5.26 8.29 -4.66
N LYS A 35 4.09 8.91 -4.45
CA LYS A 35 3.83 9.79 -3.29
C LYS A 35 3.93 9.05 -1.96
N LEU A 36 3.43 7.82 -1.90
CA LEU A 36 3.51 6.99 -0.69
C LEU A 36 4.95 6.57 -0.42
N PHE A 37 5.73 6.30 -1.46
CA PHE A 37 7.14 5.94 -1.36
C PHE A 37 8.01 7.13 -0.94
N GLU A 38 7.76 8.33 -1.49
CA GLU A 38 8.39 9.59 -1.07
C GLU A 38 8.13 9.85 0.41
N ALA A 39 6.86 9.88 0.84
CA ALA A 39 6.50 10.09 2.23
C ALA A 39 7.07 9.02 3.18
N TRP A 40 7.16 7.77 2.72
CA TRP A 40 7.81 6.70 3.48
C TRP A 40 9.31 6.95 3.65
N ASN A 41 10.02 7.31 2.58
CA ASN A 41 11.44 7.62 2.66
C ASN A 41 11.69 8.84 3.57
N GLU A 42 10.87 9.88 3.49
CA GLU A 42 10.95 11.05 4.37
C GLU A 42 10.80 10.66 5.85
N TYR A 43 9.82 9.83 6.17
CA TYR A 43 9.55 9.40 7.55
C TYR A 43 10.69 8.56 8.15
N PHE A 44 11.34 7.70 7.36
CA PHE A 44 12.43 6.83 7.83
C PHE A 44 13.85 7.40 7.65
N SER A 45 14.02 8.54 6.98
CA SER A 45 15.32 9.18 6.78
C SER A 45 15.67 10.20 7.87
N THR A 46 14.97 10.16 9.02
CA THR A 46 15.24 10.96 10.22
C THR A 46 15.66 10.05 11.37
#